data_AF-A0A8J4VA98-F1
#
_entry.id   AF-A0A8J4VA98-F1
#
_cell.length_a   1.000
_cell.length_b   1.000
_cell.length_c   1.000
_cell.angle_alpha   90.00
_cell.angle_beta   90.00
_cell.angle_gamma   90.00
#
_symmetry.space_group_name_H-M   'P 1'
#
loop_
_entity.id
_entity.type
_entity.pdbx_description
1 polymer ?
#
loop_
_entity_poly.entity_id
_entity_poly.type
_entity_poly.pdbx_seq_one_letter_code
_entity_poly.pdbx_strand_id
1 'polypeptide(L)'
;MENKENINLQEFKDEVEVSEFNESVDSTTYKVKKINMREDGTKIATEINHFSHEHDLKLTNEVLNNQKCDGCIRAILPPFYSCVKCSFFLHESCANLPKKKRHPLHQHSLTLLPMKPSIHFWCHACHRSCNGFTYQCEICWFSLDVQCSMISEILIHPGHEHQLLLSSIPFEHNCSCCASSIHPIFRCTTCDFALDFRCATMPHSIRYKQHEHPFALNYRAEDDSGEYYCDICEEERRDSKYWFYYCEDCSYPAHPDCIIGKYPNFKFGGAYKFEHCHSHPLTFIEETKDYPQCNKCNGSCEELIYQCAQCNFYIHKDCL
;
A
#
# COMPACT_ATOMS: atom_id res chain seq x y z
N MET A 1 -54.48 46.35 45.33
CA MET A 1 -53.87 47.36 44.44
C MET A 1 -52.71 46.67 43.77
N GLU A 2 -52.97 45.92 42.69
CA GLU A 2 -52.94 46.39 41.28
C GLU A 2 -51.49 46.70 40.85
N ASN A 3 -50.90 46.25 39.75
CA ASN A 3 -51.24 45.46 38.56
C ASN A 3 -49.90 44.86 38.06
N LYS A 4 -49.79 43.58 37.71
CA LYS A 4 -49.84 43.03 36.32
C LYS A 4 -49.06 43.80 35.25
N GLU A 5 -48.06 43.12 34.68
CA GLU A 5 -47.88 42.83 33.24
C GLU A 5 -46.82 41.71 33.13
N ASN A 6 -47.23 40.45 32.86
CA ASN A 6 -47.13 39.75 31.57
C ASN A 6 -45.73 39.87 30.93
N ILE A 7 -45.00 38.78 30.68
CA ILE A 7 -45.18 37.93 29.49
C ILE A 7 -44.92 36.45 29.81
N ASN A 8 -45.78 35.61 29.23
CA ASN A 8 -45.84 34.17 29.34
C ASN A 8 -44.79 33.46 28.46
N LEU A 9 -44.46 32.24 28.89
CA LEU A 9 -43.65 31.20 28.29
C LEU A 9 -43.72 31.08 26.77
N GLN A 10 -42.58 30.74 26.14
CA GLN A 10 -42.53 29.64 25.18
C GLN A 10 -41.08 29.15 25.03
N GLU A 11 -40.90 27.84 25.17
CA GLU A 11 -39.69 27.10 24.83
C GLU A 11 -39.26 27.41 23.39
N PHE A 12 -38.00 27.83 23.20
CA PHE A 12 -37.37 27.86 21.88
C PHE A 12 -36.37 26.70 21.79
N LYS A 13 -36.79 25.67 21.05
CA LYS A 13 -35.91 24.73 20.38
C LYS A 13 -35.27 25.48 19.23
N ASP A 14 -33.98 25.77 19.31
CA ASP A 14 -33.23 26.21 18.14
C ASP A 14 -32.71 24.97 17.42
N GLU A 15 -33.37 24.73 16.29
CA GLU A 15 -33.00 23.82 15.22
C GLU A 15 -31.59 24.19 14.74
N VAL A 16 -30.61 23.31 14.99
CA VAL A 16 -29.33 23.39 14.28
C VAL A 16 -29.58 22.81 12.91
N GLU A 17 -29.80 23.70 11.94
CA GLU A 17 -29.84 23.39 10.50
C GLU A 17 -28.62 22.54 10.13
N VAL A 18 -28.87 21.28 9.81
CA VAL A 18 -27.92 20.43 9.10
C VAL A 18 -27.84 20.98 7.69
N SER A 19 -26.78 21.71 7.39
CA SER A 19 -26.49 22.12 6.02
C SER A 19 -26.16 20.89 5.19
N GLU A 20 -27.18 20.43 4.45
CA GLU A 20 -27.04 19.53 3.33
C GLU A 20 -26.12 20.17 2.28
N PHE A 21 -24.82 19.87 2.32
CA PHE A 21 -23.96 20.06 1.16
C PHE A 21 -24.20 18.92 0.18
N ASN A 22 -25.24 19.11 -0.63
CA ASN A 22 -25.42 18.40 -1.89
C ASN A 22 -24.59 19.15 -2.95
N GLU A 23 -23.34 18.72 -3.16
CA GLU A 23 -22.57 19.04 -4.38
C GLU A 23 -22.18 17.76 -5.11
N SER A 24 -23.14 17.26 -5.90
CA SER A 24 -22.99 16.99 -7.33
C SER A 24 -21.62 16.48 -7.86
N VAL A 25 -21.52 15.15 -8.01
CA VAL A 25 -21.13 14.44 -9.26
C VAL A 25 -19.94 15.00 -10.08
N ASP A 26 -18.69 14.68 -9.68
CA ASP A 26 -17.58 14.21 -10.57
C ASP A 26 -16.29 13.81 -9.78
N SER A 27 -16.42 13.00 -8.72
CA SER A 27 -15.29 12.65 -7.81
C SER A 27 -14.86 11.17 -7.87
N THR A 28 -15.56 10.33 -8.63
CA THR A 28 -15.30 8.89 -8.67
C THR A 28 -14.16 8.56 -9.64
N THR A 29 -13.24 7.71 -9.21
CA THR A 29 -12.13 7.16 -10.01
C THR A 29 -12.59 6.21 -11.12
N TYR A 30 -13.85 5.82 -11.13
CA TYR A 30 -14.42 4.93 -12.13
C TYR A 30 -15.83 5.32 -12.53
N LYS A 31 -16.24 4.78 -13.67
CA LYS A 31 -17.61 4.79 -14.18
C LYS A 31 -18.19 3.38 -14.07
N VAL A 32 -19.35 3.26 -13.45
CA VAL A 32 -20.05 1.97 -13.30
C VAL A 32 -20.69 1.57 -14.63
N LYS A 33 -20.46 0.31 -15.04
CA LYS A 33 -21.12 -0.29 -16.21
C LYS A 33 -22.22 -1.26 -15.83
N LYS A 34 -22.02 -2.03 -14.76
CA LYS A 34 -23.01 -2.99 -14.24
C LYS A 34 -23.05 -2.97 -12.73
N ILE A 35 -24.24 -3.16 -12.19
CA ILE A 35 -24.53 -3.25 -10.76
C ILE A 35 -25.30 -4.53 -10.52
N ASN A 36 -24.93 -5.27 -9.48
CA ASN A 36 -25.75 -6.34 -8.92
C ASN A 36 -26.16 -5.96 -7.49
N MET A 37 -27.17 -6.66 -6.96
CA MET A 37 -27.47 -6.62 -5.53
C MET A 37 -26.85 -7.81 -4.83
N ARG A 38 -26.17 -7.54 -3.71
CA ARG A 38 -25.77 -8.58 -2.76
C ARG A 38 -27.01 -9.11 -2.04
N GLU A 39 -26.87 -10.26 -1.39
CA GLU A 39 -27.93 -10.91 -0.61
C GLU A 39 -28.44 -10.04 0.54
N ASP A 40 -27.61 -9.12 1.04
CA ASP A 40 -27.93 -8.13 2.06
C ASP A 40 -28.62 -6.85 1.53
N GLY A 41 -28.91 -6.78 0.23
CA GLY A 41 -29.54 -5.63 -0.44
C GLY A 41 -28.57 -4.53 -0.86
N THR A 42 -27.27 -4.66 -0.59
CA THR A 42 -26.26 -3.67 -0.99
C THR A 42 -26.02 -3.71 -2.49
N LYS A 43 -26.10 -2.56 -3.15
CA LYS A 43 -25.73 -2.42 -4.57
C LYS A 43 -24.22 -2.45 -4.71
N ILE A 44 -23.71 -3.38 -5.52
CA ILE A 44 -22.29 -3.49 -5.83
C ILE A 44 -22.05 -3.35 -7.33
N ALA A 45 -21.08 -2.52 -7.70
CA ALA A 45 -20.63 -2.45 -9.09
C ALA A 45 -19.87 -3.74 -9.43
N THR A 46 -20.33 -4.45 -10.46
CA THR A 46 -19.72 -5.72 -10.89
C THR A 46 -18.87 -5.55 -12.14
N GLU A 47 -19.03 -4.43 -12.85
CA GLU A 47 -18.20 -4.06 -13.98
C GLU A 47 -18.00 -2.55 -13.97
N ILE A 48 -16.74 -2.11 -14.03
CA ILE A 48 -16.34 -0.70 -13.96
C ILE A 48 -15.33 -0.36 -15.05
N ASN A 49 -15.39 0.88 -15.53
CA ASN A 49 -14.30 1.49 -16.30
C ASN A 49 -13.52 2.41 -15.36
N HIS A 50 -12.29 2.03 -15.02
CA HIS A 50 -11.47 2.72 -14.02
C HIS A 50 -10.40 3.58 -14.69
N PHE A 51 -10.16 4.80 -14.20
CA PHE A 51 -9.25 5.78 -14.83
C PHE A 51 -7.80 5.29 -15.03
N SER A 52 -7.38 4.28 -14.26
CA SER A 52 -6.02 3.73 -14.31
C SER A 52 -5.81 2.66 -15.37
N HIS A 53 -6.86 2.17 -16.02
CA HIS A 53 -6.77 1.04 -16.94
C HIS A 53 -7.79 1.18 -18.07
N GLU A 54 -7.35 0.92 -19.31
CA GLU A 54 -8.16 1.13 -20.51
C GLU A 54 -9.36 0.17 -20.59
N HIS A 55 -9.15 -1.10 -20.21
CA HIS A 55 -10.19 -2.12 -20.26
C HIS A 55 -11.10 -2.08 -19.04
N ASP A 56 -12.30 -2.63 -19.22
CA ASP A 56 -13.25 -2.82 -18.12
C ASP A 56 -12.73 -3.84 -17.13
N LEU A 57 -12.93 -3.53 -15.86
CA LEU A 57 -12.62 -4.42 -14.76
C LEU A 57 -13.91 -5.06 -14.25
N LYS A 58 -13.86 -6.37 -14.02
CA LYS A 58 -14.97 -7.16 -13.50
C LYS A 58 -14.69 -7.58 -12.07
N LEU A 59 -15.68 -7.48 -11.21
CA LEU A 59 -15.59 -8.00 -9.86
C LEU A 59 -15.61 -9.53 -9.90
N THR A 60 -14.64 -10.15 -9.24
CA THR A 60 -14.51 -11.60 -9.16
C THR A 60 -14.27 -12.05 -7.72
N ASN A 61 -14.68 -13.29 -7.44
CA ASN A 61 -14.41 -13.99 -6.19
C ASN A 61 -13.38 -15.11 -6.35
N GLU A 62 -12.72 -15.20 -7.51
CA GLU A 62 -11.73 -16.22 -7.80
C GLU A 62 -10.52 -16.09 -6.87
N VAL A 63 -10.09 -17.20 -6.27
CA VAL A 63 -8.88 -17.22 -5.44
C VAL A 63 -7.66 -17.24 -6.35
N LEU A 64 -6.94 -16.12 -6.38
CA LEU A 64 -5.66 -16.02 -7.10
C LEU A 64 -4.51 -16.03 -6.10
N ASN A 65 -3.70 -17.08 -6.15
CA ASN A 65 -2.51 -17.16 -5.32
C ASN A 65 -1.42 -16.21 -5.85
N ASN A 66 -0.78 -15.48 -4.94
CA ASN A 66 0.40 -14.66 -5.18
C ASN A 66 0.21 -13.46 -6.13
N GLN A 67 -1.04 -13.10 -6.46
CA GLN A 67 -1.31 -11.87 -7.20
C GLN A 67 -1.33 -10.66 -6.27
N LYS A 68 -0.83 -9.54 -6.77
CA LYS A 68 -0.82 -8.24 -6.07
C LYS A 68 -1.74 -7.25 -6.79
N CYS A 69 -2.40 -6.42 -5.98
CA CYS A 69 -3.14 -5.26 -6.46
C CYS A 69 -2.19 -4.26 -7.13
N ASP A 70 -2.54 -3.77 -8.33
CA ASP A 70 -1.78 -2.74 -9.07
C ASP A 70 -1.83 -1.36 -8.41
N GLY A 71 -2.80 -1.13 -7.52
CA GLY A 71 -2.92 0.10 -6.77
C GLY A 71 -1.97 0.15 -5.58
N CYS A 72 -2.17 -0.73 -4.61
CA CYS A 72 -1.45 -0.68 -3.34
C CYS A 72 -0.28 -1.66 -3.22
N ILE A 73 -0.09 -2.54 -4.21
CA ILE A 73 1.01 -3.53 -4.23
C ILE A 73 0.94 -4.55 -3.06
N ARG A 74 -0.23 -4.66 -2.41
CA ARG A 74 -0.52 -5.71 -1.45
C ARG A 74 -1.12 -6.93 -2.13
N ALA A 75 -0.99 -8.09 -1.48
CA ALA A 75 -1.61 -9.33 -1.92
C ALA A 75 -3.12 -9.13 -2.11
N ILE A 76 -3.66 -9.70 -3.18
CA ILE A 76 -5.09 -9.59 -3.48
C ILE A 76 -5.85 -10.76 -2.88
N LEU A 77 -7.01 -10.45 -2.32
CA LEU A 77 -7.94 -11.42 -1.76
C LEU A 77 -9.33 -11.13 -2.34
N PRO A 78 -10.13 -12.17 -2.62
CA PRO A 78 -11.53 -12.02 -3.00
C PRO A 78 -12.34 -11.20 -1.98
N PRO A 79 -13.32 -10.37 -2.43
CA PRO A 79 -13.58 -9.98 -3.81
C PRO A 79 -12.61 -8.91 -4.32
N PHE A 80 -12.32 -8.91 -5.62
CA PHE A 80 -11.51 -7.88 -6.27
C PHE A 80 -11.90 -7.65 -7.73
N TYR A 81 -11.48 -6.51 -8.29
CA TYR A 81 -11.65 -6.18 -9.69
C TYR A 81 -10.49 -6.72 -10.52
N SER A 82 -10.78 -7.42 -11.62
CA SER A 82 -9.78 -7.94 -12.56
C SER A 82 -10.10 -7.57 -14.01
N CYS A 83 -9.05 -7.36 -14.80
CA CYS A 83 -9.19 -7.27 -16.25
C CYS A 83 -9.10 -8.67 -16.87
N VAL A 84 -10.04 -9.01 -17.75
CA VAL A 84 -10.03 -10.33 -18.44
C VAL A 84 -8.90 -10.41 -19.49
N LYS A 85 -8.43 -9.26 -19.99
CA LYS A 85 -7.44 -9.18 -21.08
C LYS A 85 -6.00 -8.95 -20.59
N CYS A 86 -5.83 -8.50 -19.34
CA CYS A 86 -4.57 -8.04 -18.80
C CYS A 86 -4.38 -8.55 -17.37
N SER A 87 -3.13 -8.73 -16.95
CA SER A 87 -2.78 -9.05 -15.55
C SER A 87 -2.90 -7.84 -14.62
N PHE A 88 -4.08 -7.22 -14.62
CA PHE A 88 -4.40 -6.01 -13.88
C PHE A 88 -5.52 -6.29 -12.87
N PHE A 89 -5.26 -5.97 -11.60
CA PHE A 89 -6.06 -6.33 -10.45
C PHE A 89 -6.13 -5.16 -9.46
N LEU A 90 -7.31 -4.88 -8.92
CA LEU A 90 -7.50 -3.88 -7.86
C LEU A 90 -8.38 -4.45 -6.76
N HIS A 91 -7.98 -4.26 -5.50
CA HIS A 91 -8.92 -4.40 -4.39
C HIS A 91 -10.12 -3.47 -4.62
N GLU A 92 -11.29 -3.86 -4.11
CA GLU A 92 -12.47 -2.99 -4.13
C GLU A 92 -12.16 -1.63 -3.48
N SER A 93 -11.44 -1.62 -2.36
CA SER A 93 -10.99 -0.39 -1.70
C SER A 93 -10.03 0.44 -2.56
N CYS A 94 -9.14 -0.20 -3.32
CA CYS A 94 -8.21 0.49 -4.21
C CYS A 94 -8.91 1.10 -5.43
N ALA A 95 -9.94 0.44 -5.95
CA ALA A 95 -10.78 0.99 -7.02
C ALA A 95 -11.57 2.22 -6.55
N ASN A 96 -11.97 2.25 -5.27
CA ASN A 96 -12.74 3.33 -4.64
C ASN A 96 -11.89 4.47 -4.03
N LEU A 97 -10.57 4.47 -4.22
CA LEU A 97 -9.72 5.53 -3.68
C LEU A 97 -10.14 6.92 -4.20
N PRO A 98 -10.19 7.96 -3.36
CA PRO A 98 -10.60 9.28 -3.80
C PRO A 98 -9.59 9.89 -4.78
N LYS A 99 -10.07 10.60 -5.81
CA LYS A 99 -9.19 11.19 -6.83
C LYS A 99 -8.27 12.28 -6.28
N LYS A 100 -8.73 13.02 -5.27
CA LYS A 100 -7.95 14.02 -4.53
C LYS A 100 -8.11 13.81 -3.03
N LYS A 101 -7.06 14.07 -2.25
CA LYS A 101 -7.11 14.01 -0.79
C LYS A 101 -6.13 14.97 -0.14
N ARG A 102 -6.39 15.34 1.10
CA ARG A 102 -5.41 16.00 1.98
C ARG A 102 -4.71 14.93 2.82
N HIS A 103 -3.50 15.22 3.27
CA HIS A 103 -2.74 14.31 4.13
C HIS A 103 -1.96 15.09 5.19
N PRO A 104 -1.86 14.64 6.45
CA PRO A 104 -1.17 15.38 7.51
C PRO A 104 0.31 15.72 7.20
N LEU A 105 0.98 14.87 6.42
CA LEU A 105 2.38 15.10 6.00
C LEU A 105 2.57 16.19 4.94
N HIS A 106 1.49 16.71 4.34
CA HIS A 106 1.62 17.68 3.27
C HIS A 106 0.44 18.66 3.20
N GLN A 107 0.75 19.95 3.07
CA GLN A 107 -0.24 21.01 3.11
C GLN A 107 -1.18 21.03 1.90
N HIS A 108 -0.65 20.76 0.71
CA HIS A 108 -1.42 20.76 -0.54
C HIS A 108 -2.26 19.50 -0.70
N SER A 109 -3.34 19.61 -1.47
CA SER A 109 -4.11 18.44 -1.91
C SER A 109 -3.26 17.57 -2.83
N LEU A 110 -3.31 16.27 -2.61
CA LEU A 110 -2.61 15.26 -3.40
C LEU A 110 -3.59 14.64 -4.41
N THR A 111 -3.14 14.45 -5.63
CA THR A 111 -3.91 13.82 -6.71
C THR A 111 -3.51 12.35 -6.85
N LEU A 112 -4.50 11.47 -6.96
CA LEU A 112 -4.28 10.05 -7.24
C LEU A 112 -3.91 9.86 -8.71
N LEU A 113 -2.74 9.30 -8.95
CA LEU A 113 -2.20 8.99 -10.27
C LEU A 113 -1.92 7.49 -10.39
N PRO A 114 -2.24 6.87 -11.53
CA PRO A 114 -1.81 5.52 -11.81
C PRO A 114 -0.37 5.54 -12.28
N MET A 115 0.41 4.50 -11.98
CA MET A 115 1.80 4.48 -12.45
C MET A 115 1.90 3.91 -13.85
N LYS A 116 2.67 4.59 -14.71
CA LYS A 116 2.97 4.11 -16.06
C LYS A 116 4.04 3.02 -15.99
N PRO A 117 4.10 2.14 -17.01
CA PRO A 117 5.22 1.23 -17.19
C PRO A 117 6.54 2.01 -17.13
N SER A 118 7.55 1.44 -16.49
CA SER A 118 8.91 2.01 -16.38
C SER A 118 9.04 3.25 -15.52
N ILE A 119 7.99 3.67 -14.82
CA ILE A 119 8.08 4.74 -13.82
C ILE A 119 7.97 4.12 -12.43
N HIS A 120 8.88 4.50 -11.53
CA HIS A 120 8.72 4.29 -10.10
C HIS A 120 8.73 5.67 -9.45
N PHE A 121 8.32 5.75 -8.19
CA PHE A 121 8.40 6.98 -7.41
C PHE A 121 8.95 6.70 -6.02
N TRP A 122 9.49 7.75 -5.41
CA TRP A 122 9.92 7.71 -4.02
C TRP A 122 8.77 8.12 -3.10
N CYS A 123 8.38 7.24 -2.18
CA CYS A 123 7.40 7.57 -1.15
C CYS A 123 8.09 8.37 -0.03
N HIS A 124 7.62 9.60 0.21
CA HIS A 124 8.23 10.51 1.18
C HIS A 124 7.96 10.14 2.65
N ALA A 125 7.00 9.24 2.90
CA ALA A 125 6.69 8.79 4.26
C ALA A 125 7.54 7.57 4.66
N CYS A 126 7.56 6.52 3.84
CA CYS A 126 8.26 5.27 4.16
C CYS A 126 9.67 5.17 3.57
N HIS A 127 10.10 6.16 2.77
CA HIS A 127 11.43 6.18 2.14
C HIS A 127 11.71 4.90 1.34
N ARG A 128 10.73 4.50 0.52
CA ARG A 128 10.83 3.34 -0.37
C ARG A 128 10.42 3.71 -1.77
N SER A 129 11.11 3.13 -2.74
CA SER A 129 10.70 3.16 -4.14
C SER A 129 9.45 2.31 -4.33
N CYS A 130 8.52 2.79 -5.14
CA CYS A 130 7.20 2.19 -5.35
C CYS A 130 6.80 2.23 -6.83
N ASN A 131 6.04 1.24 -7.31
CA ASN A 131 5.51 1.23 -8.69
C ASN A 131 3.99 1.02 -8.80
N GLY A 132 3.27 1.14 -7.68
CA GLY A 132 1.80 1.19 -7.66
C GLY A 132 1.23 2.59 -7.84
N PHE A 133 -0.03 2.80 -7.48
CA PHE A 133 -0.63 4.13 -7.48
C PHE A 133 0.08 5.06 -6.49
N THR A 134 0.09 6.34 -6.83
CA THR A 134 0.67 7.40 -6.00
C THR A 134 -0.33 8.50 -5.75
N TYR A 135 -0.27 9.09 -4.56
CA TYR A 135 -0.84 10.39 -4.26
C TYR A 135 0.25 11.43 -4.34
N GLN A 136 0.18 12.28 -5.37
CA GLN A 136 1.25 13.23 -5.69
C GLN A 136 0.74 14.67 -5.65
N CYS A 137 1.56 15.56 -5.09
CA CYS A 137 1.43 17.00 -5.27
C CYS A 137 2.22 17.43 -6.51
N GLU A 138 1.56 18.01 -7.50
CA GLU A 138 2.21 18.49 -8.73
C GLU A 138 3.12 19.70 -8.49
N ILE A 139 2.84 20.50 -7.45
CA ILE A 139 3.58 21.73 -7.14
C ILE A 139 4.89 21.37 -6.42
N CYS A 140 4.81 20.53 -5.39
CA CYS A 140 5.94 20.22 -4.52
C CYS A 140 6.67 18.92 -4.88
N TRP A 141 6.15 18.13 -5.82
CA TRP A 141 6.63 16.78 -6.14
C TRP A 141 6.60 15.80 -4.94
N PHE A 142 5.87 16.15 -3.88
CA PHE A 142 5.63 15.29 -2.73
C PHE A 142 4.75 14.12 -3.14
N SER A 143 5.15 12.91 -2.77
CA SER A 143 4.50 11.67 -3.22
C SER A 143 4.35 10.66 -2.08
N LEU A 144 3.20 10.01 -2.01
CA LEU A 144 2.89 8.92 -1.08
C LEU A 144 2.37 7.71 -1.83
N ASP A 145 2.82 6.53 -1.44
CA ASP A 145 2.14 5.29 -1.85
C ASP A 145 0.76 5.18 -1.20
N VAL A 146 -0.08 4.30 -1.74
CA VAL A 146 -1.45 4.10 -1.23
C VAL A 146 -1.47 3.80 0.26
N GLN A 147 -0.58 2.92 0.75
CA GLN A 147 -0.57 2.46 2.15
C GLN A 147 -0.22 3.60 3.10
N CYS A 148 0.85 4.33 2.81
CA CYS A 148 1.27 5.49 3.58
C CYS A 148 0.23 6.60 3.53
N SER A 149 -0.44 6.79 2.39
CA SER A 149 -1.48 7.81 2.26
C SER A 149 -2.70 7.51 3.14
N MET A 150 -3.01 6.25 3.40
CA MET A 150 -4.21 5.86 4.16
C MET A 150 -4.03 6.08 5.67
N ILE A 151 -2.80 6.24 6.15
CA ILE A 151 -2.55 6.48 7.57
C ILE A 151 -2.94 7.93 7.92
N SER A 152 -3.65 8.06 9.04
CA SER A 152 -4.08 9.36 9.56
C SER A 152 -3.05 9.93 10.55
N GLU A 153 -3.32 11.12 11.07
CA GLU A 153 -2.46 11.75 12.09
C GLU A 153 -2.37 10.92 13.38
N ILE A 154 -3.46 10.25 13.73
CA ILE A 154 -3.56 9.32 14.85
C ILE A 154 -3.58 7.89 14.29
N LEU A 155 -2.67 7.05 14.80
CA LEU A 155 -2.55 5.63 14.44
C LEU A 155 -2.88 4.75 15.63
N ILE A 156 -3.84 3.85 15.44
CA ILE A 156 -4.10 2.71 16.34
C ILE A 156 -3.47 1.49 15.68
N HIS A 157 -2.50 0.87 16.34
CA HIS A 157 -1.73 -0.23 15.74
C HIS A 157 -1.79 -1.48 16.63
N PRO A 158 -2.07 -2.69 16.10
CA PRO A 158 -2.20 -3.91 16.92
C PRO A 158 -0.96 -4.26 17.75
N GLY A 159 0.22 -3.88 17.28
CA GLY A 159 1.49 -4.06 17.99
C GLY A 159 1.73 -3.10 19.16
N HIS A 160 0.79 -2.18 19.48
CA HIS A 160 0.92 -1.29 20.62
C HIS A 160 -0.46 -0.83 21.17
N GLU A 161 -0.64 -0.84 22.49
CA GLU A 161 -1.94 -0.60 23.12
C GLU A 161 -2.41 0.86 23.06
N HIS A 162 -1.48 1.82 23.11
CA HIS A 162 -1.81 3.24 23.08
C HIS A 162 -1.93 3.79 21.66
N GLN A 163 -2.63 4.91 21.53
CA GLN A 163 -2.65 5.68 20.30
C GLN A 163 -1.27 6.31 20.02
N LEU A 164 -0.89 6.34 18.76
CA LEU A 164 0.34 6.95 18.31
C LEU A 164 0.04 8.20 17.49
N LEU A 165 0.70 9.30 17.82
CA LEU A 165 0.58 10.58 17.13
C LEU A 165 1.71 10.75 16.13
N LEU A 166 1.37 11.17 14.92
CA LEU A 166 2.32 11.48 13.87
C LEU A 166 3.21 12.67 14.25
N SER A 167 4.53 12.48 14.14
CA SER A 167 5.54 13.50 14.38
C SER A 167 6.50 13.60 13.19
N SER A 168 6.60 14.80 12.63
CA SER A 168 7.54 15.13 11.55
C SER A 168 8.81 15.82 12.06
N ILE A 169 8.93 16.02 13.38
CA ILE A 169 10.09 16.68 13.99
C ILE A 169 11.20 15.64 14.19
N PRO A 170 12.39 15.83 13.57
CA PRO A 170 13.54 14.97 13.82
C PRO A 170 13.83 14.96 15.32
N PHE A 171 13.82 13.77 15.92
CA PHE A 171 14.14 13.56 17.32
C PHE A 171 14.99 12.30 17.44
N GLU A 172 15.66 12.13 18.57
CA GLU A 172 16.57 11.03 18.87
C GLU A 172 15.89 9.66 19.04
N HIS A 173 14.57 9.55 18.82
CA HIS A 173 13.84 8.29 18.96
C HIS A 173 13.82 7.51 17.66
N ASN A 174 14.37 6.30 17.73
CA ASN A 174 14.32 5.30 16.67
C ASN A 174 13.00 4.52 16.73
N CYS A 175 12.62 3.92 15.60
CA CYS A 175 11.52 2.96 15.57
C CYS A 175 11.79 1.81 16.55
N SER A 176 10.86 1.55 17.47
CA SER A 176 10.96 0.49 18.48
C SER A 176 11.01 -0.91 17.85
N CYS A 177 10.62 -1.06 16.59
CA CYS A 177 10.48 -2.35 15.90
C CYS A 177 11.63 -2.69 14.95
N CYS A 178 12.36 -1.69 14.45
CA CYS A 178 13.44 -1.89 13.48
C CYS A 178 14.69 -1.03 13.74
N ALA A 179 14.70 -0.28 14.85
CA ALA A 179 15.75 0.66 15.27
C ALA A 179 16.11 1.75 14.24
N SER A 180 15.32 1.92 13.18
CA SER A 180 15.59 2.94 12.18
C SER A 180 15.22 4.34 12.67
N SER A 181 16.05 5.32 12.32
CA SER A 181 15.87 6.75 12.61
C SER A 181 15.12 7.51 11.50
N ILE A 182 14.29 6.81 10.72
CA ILE A 182 13.59 7.41 9.59
C ILE A 182 12.38 8.20 10.09
N HIS A 183 12.29 9.46 9.63
CA HIS A 183 11.16 10.35 9.87
C HIS A 183 10.38 10.56 8.55
N PRO A 184 9.07 10.87 8.62
CA PRO A 184 8.23 11.06 9.82
C PRO A 184 7.97 9.74 10.58
N ILE A 185 7.65 9.84 11.87
CA ILE A 185 7.45 8.71 12.79
C ILE A 185 6.19 8.90 13.65
N PHE A 186 5.55 7.81 14.08
CA PHE A 186 4.46 7.85 15.05
C PHE A 186 5.00 7.67 16.46
N ARG A 187 4.54 8.46 17.44
CA ARG A 187 4.99 8.40 18.84
C ARG A 187 3.82 8.16 19.77
N CYS A 188 4.03 7.31 20.76
CA CYS A 188 3.15 7.23 21.90
C CYS A 188 3.36 8.47 22.80
N THR A 189 2.29 9.05 23.31
CA THR A 189 2.36 10.14 24.30
C THR A 189 2.38 9.63 25.74
N THR A 190 2.18 8.33 25.93
CA THR A 190 2.10 7.65 27.24
C THR A 190 3.38 6.88 27.60
N CYS A 191 4.17 6.45 26.61
CA CYS A 191 5.43 5.73 26.80
C CYS A 191 6.41 6.02 25.64
N ASP A 192 7.62 5.48 25.72
CA ASP A 192 8.69 5.73 24.74
C ASP A 192 8.55 4.95 23.42
N PHE A 193 7.38 4.36 23.16
CA PHE A 193 7.14 3.60 21.93
C PHE A 193 7.06 4.54 20.71
N ALA A 194 7.81 4.20 19.66
CA ALA A 194 7.80 4.92 18.40
C ALA A 194 7.80 3.97 17.21
N LEU A 195 7.10 4.33 16.13
CA LEU A 195 6.86 3.45 14.98
C LEU A 195 7.05 4.20 13.66
N ASP A 196 7.98 3.74 12.82
CA ASP A 196 8.18 4.31 11.48
C ASP A 196 7.08 3.87 10.49
N PHE A 197 6.96 4.56 9.35
CA PHE A 197 5.97 4.21 8.32
C PHE A 197 6.18 2.82 7.70
N ARG A 198 7.40 2.28 7.71
CA ARG A 198 7.68 0.96 7.12
C ARG A 198 7.13 -0.15 8.01
N CYS A 199 7.29 -0.03 9.32
CA CYS A 199 6.70 -0.91 10.32
C CYS A 199 5.19 -0.70 10.45
N ALA A 200 4.72 0.56 10.45
CA ALA A 200 3.29 0.87 10.54
C ALA A 200 2.46 0.36 9.36
N THR A 201 3.06 0.26 8.16
CA THR A 201 2.38 -0.27 6.97
C THR A 201 2.68 -1.74 6.71
N MET A 202 3.41 -2.42 7.60
CA MET A 202 3.82 -3.80 7.38
C MET A 202 2.58 -4.71 7.29
N PRO A 203 2.49 -5.62 6.30
CA PRO A 203 1.34 -6.52 6.19
C PRO A 203 1.23 -7.43 7.42
N HIS A 204 0.06 -7.48 8.03
CA HIS A 204 -0.19 -8.42 9.12
C HIS A 204 -0.08 -9.88 8.68
N SER A 205 -0.47 -10.18 7.44
CA SER A 205 -0.32 -11.52 6.85
C SER A 205 0.30 -11.43 5.46
N ILE A 206 1.20 -12.35 5.16
CA ILE A 206 1.94 -12.41 3.90
C ILE A 206 2.25 -13.85 3.52
N ARG A 207 2.33 -14.14 2.21
CA ARG A 207 2.75 -15.44 1.69
C ARG A 207 4.18 -15.36 1.17
N TYR A 208 4.97 -16.38 1.45
CA TYR A 208 6.31 -16.55 0.94
C TYR A 208 6.31 -17.62 -0.15
N LYS A 209 6.90 -17.35 -1.33
CA LYS A 209 6.74 -18.22 -2.52
C LYS A 209 7.18 -19.67 -2.32
N GLN A 210 8.13 -19.91 -1.41
CA GLN A 210 8.70 -21.23 -1.13
C GLN A 210 8.04 -21.90 0.08
N HIS A 211 6.96 -21.32 0.62
CA HIS A 211 6.25 -21.86 1.76
C HIS A 211 4.74 -21.84 1.51
N GLU A 212 4.05 -22.90 1.91
CA GLU A 212 2.64 -23.11 1.58
C GLU A 212 1.72 -22.20 2.41
N HIS A 213 1.97 -22.13 3.71
CA HIS A 213 1.13 -21.40 4.66
C HIS A 213 1.46 -19.89 4.66
N PRO A 214 0.49 -19.03 5.01
CA PRO A 214 0.78 -17.62 5.24
C PRO A 214 1.54 -17.44 6.55
N PHE A 215 2.40 -16.44 6.58
CA PHE A 215 3.04 -15.93 7.78
C PHE A 215 2.19 -14.82 8.38
N ALA A 216 2.11 -14.78 9.71
CA ALA A 216 1.54 -13.69 10.49
C ALA A 216 2.64 -12.84 11.11
N LEU A 217 2.45 -11.52 11.13
CA LEU A 217 3.36 -10.60 11.79
C LEU A 217 3.18 -10.74 13.30
N ASN A 218 4.25 -11.08 14.01
CA ASN A 218 4.25 -11.23 15.45
C ASN A 218 4.89 -10.01 16.12
N TYR A 219 4.23 -9.52 17.16
CA TYR A 219 4.63 -8.32 17.92
C TYR A 219 5.26 -8.65 19.28
N ARG A 220 5.18 -9.91 19.71
CA ARG A 220 5.64 -10.31 21.03
C ARG A 220 7.15 -10.33 21.04
N ALA A 221 7.71 -9.74 22.10
CA ALA A 221 9.12 -9.92 22.36
C ALA A 221 9.39 -11.39 22.67
N GLU A 222 10.42 -11.93 22.07
CA GLU A 222 10.94 -13.24 22.44
C GLU A 222 11.61 -13.12 23.82
N ASP A 223 11.68 -14.19 24.61
CA ASP A 223 12.30 -14.09 25.93
C ASP A 223 13.83 -14.02 25.81
N ASP A 224 14.53 -13.56 26.86
CA ASP A 224 16.00 -13.45 26.82
C ASP A 224 16.71 -14.81 27.02
N SER A 225 15.99 -15.93 26.89
CA SER A 225 16.48 -17.26 27.29
C SER A 225 17.14 -18.06 26.16
N GLY A 226 17.10 -17.57 24.91
CA GLY A 226 17.60 -18.34 23.76
C GLY A 226 18.12 -17.51 22.58
N GLU A 227 18.85 -18.21 21.71
CA GLU A 227 19.25 -17.74 20.38
C GLU A 227 18.10 -18.01 19.40
N TYR A 228 17.50 -16.97 18.85
CA TYR A 228 16.36 -17.09 17.94
C TYR A 228 16.82 -16.97 16.50
N TYR A 229 16.53 -17.96 15.66
CA TYR A 229 17.07 -18.02 14.29
C TYR A 229 15.97 -17.92 13.24
N CYS A 230 16.23 -17.18 12.17
CA CYS A 230 15.36 -17.15 11.00
C CYS A 230 15.54 -18.42 10.19
N ASP A 231 14.45 -19.16 9.95
CA ASP A 231 14.50 -20.43 9.21
C ASP A 231 14.77 -20.26 7.70
N ILE A 232 14.79 -19.03 7.19
CA ILE A 232 15.05 -18.74 5.77
C ILE A 232 16.55 -18.52 5.52
N CYS A 233 17.20 -17.70 6.33
CA CYS A 233 18.61 -17.36 6.14
C CYS A 233 19.54 -18.03 7.16
N GLU A 234 18.99 -18.75 8.15
CA GLU A 234 19.74 -19.39 9.24
C GLU A 234 20.54 -18.41 10.12
N GLU A 235 20.27 -17.09 9.98
CA GLU A 235 20.88 -16.04 10.79
C GLU A 235 20.00 -15.69 12.00
N GLU A 236 20.62 -15.18 13.05
CA GLU A 236 19.94 -14.76 14.27
C GLU A 236 18.90 -13.65 13.98
N ARG A 237 17.68 -13.82 14.49
CA ARG A 237 16.66 -12.79 14.65
C ARG A 237 17.15 -11.79 15.69
N ARG A 238 17.95 -10.84 15.20
CA ARG A 238 18.45 -9.66 15.90
C ARG A 238 17.43 -9.14 16.94
N ASP A 239 17.91 -8.86 18.17
CA ASP A 239 17.18 -8.34 19.34
C ASP A 239 15.74 -8.84 19.47
N SER A 240 15.49 -9.62 20.51
CA SER A 240 14.19 -10.25 20.82
C SER A 240 12.99 -9.29 20.83
N LYS A 241 13.22 -7.98 20.87
CA LYS A 241 12.21 -6.91 20.82
C LYS A 241 11.68 -6.59 19.42
N TYR A 242 12.34 -7.01 18.35
CA TYR A 242 11.92 -6.66 16.99
C TYR A 242 10.83 -7.58 16.45
N TRP A 243 9.95 -7.01 15.62
CA TRP A 243 8.86 -7.77 15.02
C TRP A 243 9.40 -8.74 13.98
N PHE A 244 8.77 -9.91 13.90
CA PHE A 244 9.14 -10.97 12.96
C PHE A 244 7.90 -11.63 12.38
N TYR A 245 8.07 -12.35 11.28
CA TYR A 245 7.00 -13.16 10.70
C TYR A 245 7.07 -14.58 11.25
N TYR A 246 5.91 -15.15 11.54
CA TYR A 246 5.78 -16.51 12.04
C TYR A 246 4.69 -17.26 11.31
N CYS A 247 5.00 -18.45 10.84
CA CYS A 247 3.98 -19.41 10.43
C CYS A 247 3.65 -20.31 11.62
N GLU A 248 2.41 -20.20 12.13
CA GLU A 248 1.93 -21.01 13.25
C GLU A 248 1.81 -22.49 12.87
N ASP A 249 1.36 -22.79 11.65
CA ASP A 249 1.15 -24.16 11.18
C ASP A 249 2.44 -24.98 11.11
N CYS A 250 3.56 -24.32 10.78
CA CYS A 250 4.87 -24.97 10.63
C CYS A 250 5.86 -24.65 11.75
N SER A 251 5.47 -23.82 12.71
CA SER A 251 6.39 -23.28 13.72
C SER A 251 7.64 -22.66 13.09
N TYR A 252 7.44 -21.86 12.05
CA TYR A 252 8.51 -21.41 11.15
C TYR A 252 8.66 -19.89 11.27
N PRO A 253 9.61 -19.39 12.08
CA PRO A 253 9.85 -17.97 12.22
C PRO A 253 10.86 -17.43 11.20
N ALA A 254 10.64 -16.20 10.73
CA ALA A 254 11.45 -15.57 9.71
C ALA A 254 11.61 -14.06 9.93
N HIS A 255 12.76 -13.51 9.52
CA HIS A 255 12.94 -12.06 9.50
C HIS A 255 11.91 -11.39 8.56
N PRO A 256 11.47 -10.16 8.87
CA PRO A 256 10.64 -9.36 7.97
C PRO A 256 11.22 -9.25 6.56
N ASP A 257 12.51 -8.94 6.45
CA ASP A 257 13.16 -8.71 5.15
C ASP A 257 13.32 -10.00 4.32
N CYS A 258 13.46 -11.17 4.96
CA CYS A 258 13.52 -12.47 4.27
C CYS A 258 12.19 -12.83 3.58
N ILE A 259 11.06 -12.46 4.20
CA ILE A 259 9.73 -12.74 3.68
C ILE A 259 9.28 -11.67 2.68
N ILE A 260 9.52 -10.40 3.01
CA ILE A 260 9.07 -9.25 2.23
C ILE A 260 9.93 -9.05 0.98
N GLY A 261 11.23 -9.33 1.07
CA GLY A 261 12.21 -9.11 0.02
C GLY A 261 12.69 -7.65 -0.11
N LYS A 262 13.62 -7.42 -1.03
CA LYS A 262 14.29 -6.12 -1.25
C LYS A 262 13.34 -5.03 -1.77
N TYR A 263 12.33 -5.42 -2.55
CA TYR A 263 11.39 -4.49 -3.19
C TYR A 263 9.93 -4.72 -2.75
N PRO A 264 9.58 -4.45 -1.46
CA PRO A 264 8.23 -4.66 -0.90
C PRO A 264 7.11 -4.03 -1.73
N ASN A 265 7.38 -2.82 -2.21
CA ASN A 265 6.40 -1.94 -2.87
C ASN A 265 6.48 -2.02 -4.39
N PHE A 266 7.07 -3.11 -4.90
CA PHE A 266 7.12 -3.41 -6.33
C PHE A 266 6.19 -4.58 -6.68
N LYS A 267 5.48 -4.40 -7.79
CA LYS A 267 4.83 -5.47 -8.54
C LYS A 267 5.68 -5.79 -9.77
N PHE A 268 6.08 -7.06 -9.88
CA PHE A 268 6.81 -7.62 -11.02
C PHE A 268 5.87 -8.50 -11.87
N GLY A 269 6.31 -8.89 -13.06
CA GLY A 269 5.57 -9.78 -13.97
C GLY A 269 4.61 -9.08 -14.92
N GLY A 270 4.45 -7.75 -14.83
CA GLY A 270 3.71 -6.97 -15.82
C GLY A 270 4.44 -6.92 -17.16
N ALA A 271 3.74 -7.26 -18.24
CA ALA A 271 4.28 -7.22 -19.60
C ALA A 271 3.79 -5.98 -20.36
N TYR A 272 4.72 -5.23 -20.96
CA TYR A 272 4.44 -3.93 -21.56
C TYR A 272 5.07 -3.82 -22.95
N LYS A 273 4.35 -3.20 -23.88
CA LYS A 273 4.88 -2.91 -25.22
C LYS A 273 5.62 -1.58 -25.21
N PHE A 274 6.83 -1.58 -25.75
CA PHE A 274 7.65 -0.37 -25.92
C PHE A 274 7.92 -0.18 -27.41
N GLU A 275 7.04 0.54 -28.11
CA GLU A 275 6.98 0.61 -29.58
C GLU A 275 8.30 0.99 -30.27
N HIS A 276 9.15 1.77 -29.60
CA HIS A 276 10.44 2.24 -30.14
C HIS A 276 11.66 1.50 -29.57
N CYS A 277 11.45 0.57 -28.65
CA CYS A 277 12.54 -0.18 -28.01
C CYS A 277 12.59 -1.63 -28.51
N HIS A 278 11.46 -2.34 -28.44
CA HIS A 278 11.38 -3.76 -28.79
C HIS A 278 9.98 -4.15 -29.28
N SER A 279 9.91 -5.03 -30.29
CA SER A 279 8.65 -5.43 -30.94
C SER A 279 7.75 -6.29 -30.06
N HIS A 280 8.33 -7.08 -29.15
CA HIS A 280 7.58 -7.92 -28.22
C HIS A 280 7.32 -7.20 -26.88
N PRO A 281 6.25 -7.57 -26.15
CA PRO A 281 6.08 -7.10 -24.79
C PRO A 281 7.24 -7.54 -23.89
N LEU A 282 7.75 -6.60 -23.10
CA LEU A 282 8.80 -6.85 -22.11
C LEU A 282 8.18 -6.96 -20.72
N THR A 283 8.59 -7.98 -19.99
CA THR A 283 8.17 -8.26 -18.62
C THR A 283 9.15 -7.62 -17.63
N PHE A 284 8.63 -6.87 -16.67
CA PHE A 284 9.46 -6.31 -15.61
C PHE A 284 9.75 -7.36 -14.53
N ILE A 285 11.03 -7.63 -14.28
CA ILE A 285 11.49 -8.66 -13.34
C ILE A 285 12.47 -8.08 -12.32
N GLU A 286 12.56 -8.76 -11.17
CA GLU A 286 13.38 -8.33 -10.04
C GLU A 286 14.87 -8.54 -10.29
N GLU A 287 15.25 -9.73 -10.73
CA GLU A 287 16.65 -10.14 -10.91
C GLU A 287 16.77 -11.21 -12.00
N THR A 288 17.99 -11.40 -12.50
CA THR A 288 18.32 -12.49 -13.43
C THR A 288 19.46 -13.35 -12.90
N LYS A 289 19.39 -14.66 -13.14
CA LYS A 289 20.38 -15.63 -12.66
C LYS A 289 21.74 -15.54 -13.38
N ASP A 290 21.71 -15.21 -14.68
CA ASP A 290 22.89 -15.30 -15.55
C ASP A 290 23.53 -13.93 -15.86
N TYR A 291 23.03 -12.85 -15.24
CA TYR A 291 23.51 -11.48 -15.44
C TYR A 291 23.72 -11.11 -16.93
N PRO A 292 22.69 -11.22 -17.77
CA PRO A 292 22.81 -10.98 -19.20
C PRO A 292 23.22 -9.53 -19.47
N GLN A 293 23.77 -9.26 -20.65
CA GLN A 293 24.11 -7.89 -21.03
C GLN A 293 22.88 -7.14 -21.54
N CYS A 294 22.75 -5.89 -21.12
CA CYS A 294 21.75 -4.96 -21.63
C CYS A 294 21.96 -4.71 -23.13
N ASN A 295 20.94 -4.94 -23.93
CA ASN A 295 21.01 -4.78 -25.39
C ASN A 295 21.26 -3.34 -25.88
N LYS A 296 21.19 -2.32 -25.00
CA LYS A 296 21.45 -0.91 -25.35
C LYS A 296 22.82 -0.42 -24.90
N CYS A 297 23.22 -0.67 -23.65
CA CYS A 297 24.45 -0.12 -23.08
C CYS A 297 25.55 -1.18 -22.87
N ASN A 298 25.27 -2.46 -23.12
CA ASN A 298 26.16 -3.62 -22.86
C ASN A 298 26.58 -3.80 -21.40
N GLY A 299 26.01 -3.05 -20.46
CA GLY A 299 26.22 -3.26 -19.02
C GLY A 299 25.51 -4.52 -18.51
N SER A 300 26.01 -5.07 -17.41
CA SER A 300 25.42 -6.24 -16.73
C SER A 300 24.01 -5.91 -16.21
N CYS A 301 23.03 -6.75 -16.54
CA CYS A 301 21.68 -6.69 -16.00
C CYS A 301 21.60 -7.52 -14.71
N GLU A 302 21.67 -6.85 -13.56
CA GLU A 302 21.61 -7.53 -12.26
C GLU A 302 20.19 -7.54 -11.70
N GLU A 303 19.58 -6.35 -11.59
CA GLU A 303 18.27 -6.17 -10.97
C GLU A 303 17.41 -5.11 -11.67
N LEU A 304 16.10 -5.17 -11.41
CA LEU A 304 15.09 -4.24 -11.92
C LEU A 304 15.15 -4.05 -13.44
N ILE A 305 15.03 -5.15 -14.17
CA ILE A 305 15.20 -5.16 -15.63
C ILE A 305 13.93 -5.54 -16.38
N TYR A 306 13.94 -5.26 -17.68
CA TYR A 306 12.91 -5.70 -18.61
C TYR A 306 13.44 -6.84 -19.47
N GLN A 307 12.70 -7.96 -19.46
CA GLN A 307 13.03 -9.16 -20.23
C GLN A 307 11.93 -9.47 -21.25
N CYS A 308 12.33 -9.84 -22.47
CA CYS A 308 11.42 -10.43 -23.44
C CYS A 308 11.24 -11.93 -23.16
N ALA A 309 10.01 -12.41 -23.07
CA ALA A 309 9.75 -13.85 -22.90
C ALA A 309 9.90 -14.65 -24.21
N GLN A 310 9.96 -13.96 -25.36
CA GLN A 310 9.96 -14.59 -26.70
C GLN A 310 11.37 -14.66 -27.31
N CYS A 311 12.31 -13.85 -26.81
CA CYS A 311 13.69 -13.84 -27.30
C CYS A 311 14.64 -13.41 -26.18
N ASN A 312 15.95 -13.58 -26.40
CA ASN A 312 17.00 -13.20 -25.44
C ASN A 312 17.26 -11.69 -25.44
N PHE A 313 16.22 -10.89 -25.22
CA PHE A 313 16.32 -9.44 -25.12
C PHE A 313 16.15 -9.00 -23.67
N TYR A 314 17.13 -8.23 -23.20
CA TYR A 314 17.24 -7.70 -21.85
C TYR A 314 17.62 -6.23 -21.93
N ILE A 315 16.93 -5.39 -21.18
CA ILE A 315 17.24 -3.98 -21.13
C ILE A 315 17.10 -3.44 -19.71
N HIS A 316 18.07 -2.62 -19.30
CA HIS A 316 17.95 -1.88 -18.05
C HIS A 316 16.74 -0.96 -18.12
N LYS A 317 16.11 -0.75 -16.98
CA LYS A 317 15.04 0.23 -16.85
C LYS A 317 15.45 1.61 -17.39
N ASP A 318 16.63 2.10 -17.02
CA ASP A 318 17.12 3.43 -17.43
C ASP A 318 17.59 3.49 -18.89
N CYS A 319 17.65 2.33 -19.56
CA CYS A 319 17.96 2.19 -20.96
C CYS A 319 16.72 2.13 -21.85
N LEU A 320 15.50 2.12 -21.31
CA LEU A 320 14.28 2.12 -22.14
C LEU A 320 14.13 3.36 -23.03
#